data_AF-A0A6I2FUQ9-F1
#
_entry.id   AF-A0A6I2FUQ9-F1
#
_cell.length_a   1.000
_cell.length_b   1.000
_cell.length_c   1.000
_cell.angle_alpha   90.00
_cell.angle_beta   90.00
_cell.angle_gamma   90.00
#
_symmetry.space_group_name_H-M   'P 1'
#
loop_
_entity.id
_entity.type
_entity.pdbx_description
1 polymer ?
#
loop_
_entity_poly.entity_id
_entity_poly.type
_entity_poly.pdbx_seq_one_letter_code
_entity_poly.pdbx_strand_id
1 'polypeptide(L)' 'MSEEILDPTLLTLLACPQDKGPLQLVRTENGDPVLYNPRLRIAYPIDNGIPVLLADESRPVTDEEHTAFLAQA' A
#
# COMPACT_ATOMS: atom_id res chain seq x y z
N MET A 1 3.35 34.25 -11.49
CA MET A 1 3.13 33.17 -12.45
C MET A 1 2.84 31.94 -11.64
N SER A 2 1.61 31.48 -11.79
CA SER A 2 0.97 30.25 -11.33
C SER A 2 1.90 29.05 -11.14
N GLU A 3 1.94 28.52 -9.92
CA GLU A 3 2.00 27.07 -9.71
C GLU A 3 0.87 26.70 -8.76
N GLU A 4 -0.32 26.84 -9.33
CA GLU A 4 -1.56 26.35 -8.79
C GLU A 4 -1.55 24.81 -8.88
N ILE A 5 -1.91 24.19 -7.76
CA ILE A 5 -2.66 22.94 -7.67
C ILE A 5 -1.81 21.67 -7.85
N LEU A 6 -1.52 20.99 -6.72
CA LEU A 6 -1.21 19.56 -6.72
C LEU A 6 -2.27 18.84 -7.56
N ASP A 7 -1.86 18.37 -8.73
CA ASP A 7 -2.72 17.81 -9.76
C ASP A 7 -3.41 16.52 -9.24
N PRO A 8 -4.74 16.36 -9.37
CA PRO A 8 -5.43 15.13 -8.96
C PRO A 8 -4.93 13.86 -9.69
N THR A 9 -4.22 14.03 -10.82
CA THR A 9 -3.47 12.97 -11.52
C THR A 9 -2.27 12.47 -10.69
N LEU A 10 -1.63 13.33 -9.88
CA LEU A 10 -0.54 12.95 -8.97
C LEU A 10 -1.03 12.12 -7.78
N LEU A 11 -2.30 12.27 -7.37
CA LEU A 11 -2.90 11.49 -6.28
C LEU A 11 -3.43 10.13 -6.75
N THR A 12 -3.81 9.98 -8.02
CA THR A 12 -4.14 8.67 -8.63
C THR A 12 -2.89 7.81 -8.93
N LEU A 13 -1.71 8.41 -8.78
CA LEU A 13 -0.37 7.83 -8.91
C LEU A 13 0.15 7.19 -7.59
N LEU A 14 -0.68 7.05 -6.55
CA LEU A 14 -0.40 6.23 -5.36
C LEU A 14 -0.39 4.75 -5.74
N ALA A 15 0.59 4.42 -6.55
CA ALA A 15 0.86 3.13 -7.11
C ALA A 15 2.02 2.52 -6.33
N CYS A 16 2.07 1.19 -6.25
CA CYS A 16 3.22 0.52 -5.65
C CYS A 16 4.52 1.07 -6.27
N PRO A 17 5.51 1.55 -5.48
CA PRO A 17 6.75 2.12 -6.01
C PRO A 17 7.50 1.14 -6.93
N GLN A 18 7.26 -0.16 -6.78
CA GLN A 18 7.88 -1.21 -7.60
C GLN A 18 7.08 -1.56 -8.86
N ASP A 19 5.78 -1.84 -8.74
CA ASP A 19 4.97 -2.40 -9.84
C ASP A 19 4.00 -1.38 -10.47
N LYS A 20 3.88 -0.19 -9.88
CA LYS A 20 2.92 0.86 -10.28
C LYS A 20 1.46 0.35 -10.39
N GLY A 21 1.15 -0.75 -9.71
CA GLY A 21 -0.19 -1.31 -9.57
C GLY A 21 -0.95 -0.78 -8.35
N PRO A 22 -2.25 -1.04 -8.27
CA PRO A 22 -3.10 -0.66 -7.14
C PRO A 22 -2.73 -1.44 -5.87
N LEU A 23 -2.87 -0.80 -4.72
CA LEU A 23 -2.68 -1.38 -3.39
C LEU A 23 -4.02 -1.56 -2.69
N GLN A 24 -4.16 -2.62 -1.91
CA GLN A 24 -5.36 -2.95 -1.15
C GLN A 24 -5.16 -2.56 0.32
N LEU A 25 -6.08 -1.78 0.88
CA LEU A 25 -6.06 -1.49 2.31
C LEU A 25 -6.62 -2.69 3.08
N VAL A 26 -5.76 -3.37 3.83
CA VAL A 26 -6.11 -4.55 4.64
C VAL A 26 -5.65 -4.35 6.08
N ARG A 27 -6.08 -5.24 6.98
CA ARG A 27 -5.62 -5.24 8.37
C ARG A 27 -4.80 -6.49 8.64
N THR A 28 -3.69 -6.29 9.35
CA THR A 28 -2.89 -7.38 9.90
C THR A 28 -3.65 -8.12 11.01
N GLU A 29 -3.13 -9.25 11.46
CA GLU A 29 -3.70 -10.01 12.59
C GLU A 29 -3.83 -9.17 13.87
N ASN A 30 -2.94 -8.21 14.06
CA ASN A 30 -2.97 -7.28 15.20
C ASN A 30 -4.00 -6.15 15.05
N GLY A 31 -4.69 -6.06 13.90
CA GLY A 31 -5.66 -5.00 13.60
C GLY A 31 -5.06 -3.75 12.95
N ASP A 32 -3.73 -3.68 12.82
CA ASP A 32 -3.03 -2.55 12.22
C ASP A 32 -3.32 -2.46 10.70
N PRO A 33 -3.67 -1.27 10.18
CA PRO A 33 -3.95 -1.10 8.77
C PRO A 33 -2.65 -1.05 7.96
N VAL A 34 -2.63 -1.76 6.83
CA VAL A 34 -1.49 -1.83 5.91
C VAL A 34 -1.96 -1.80 4.46
N LEU A 35 -1.11 -1.33 3.55
CA LEU A 35 -1.37 -1.37 2.12
C LEU A 35 -0.72 -2.61 1.51
N TYR A 36 -1.53 -3.56 1.10
CA TYR A 36 -1.11 -4.84 0.55
C TYR A 36 -1.05 -4.83 -0.98
N ASN A 37 0.04 -5.37 -1.54
CA ASN A 37 0.18 -5.67 -2.96
C ASN A 37 0.08 -7.20 -3.19
N PRO A 38 -1.04 -7.73 -3.69
CA PRO A 38 -1.21 -9.16 -3.94
C PRO A 38 -0.32 -9.70 -5.08
N ARG A 39 0.18 -8.84 -5.98
CA ARG A 39 1.01 -9.25 -7.13
C ARG A 39 2.44 -9.56 -6.70
N LEU A 40 2.99 -8.73 -5.81
CA LEU A 40 4.34 -8.88 -5.26
C LEU A 40 4.37 -9.57 -3.90
N ARG A 41 3.20 -9.78 -3.27
CA ARG A 41 3.05 -10.32 -1.91
C ARG A 41 3.84 -9.53 -0.87
N ILE A 42 3.71 -8.21 -0.94
CA ILE A 42 4.34 -7.28 0.00
C ILE A 42 3.27 -6.37 0.62
N ALA A 43 3.50 -5.96 1.87
CA ALA A 43 2.66 -5.01 2.57
C ALA A 43 3.49 -3.79 2.97
N TYR A 44 2.88 -2.61 2.85
CA TYR A 44 3.44 -1.33 3.28
C TYR A 44 2.76 -0.89 4.58
N PRO A 45 3.52 -0.55 5.63
CA PRO A 45 2.95 -0.08 6.87
C PRO A 45 2.31 1.30 6.72
N ILE A 46 1.34 1.60 7.57
CA ILE A 46 0.74 2.93 7.71
C ILE A 46 1.15 3.47 9.07
N ASP A 47 2.01 4.48 9.07
CA ASP A 47 2.50 5.12 10.29
C ASP A 47 1.81 6.47 10.48
N ASN A 48 1.16 6.69 11.63
CA ASN A 48 0.42 7.93 11.91
C ASN A 48 -0.63 8.31 10.84
N GLY A 49 -1.22 7.31 10.18
CA GLY A 49 -2.16 7.52 9.08
C GLY A 49 -1.50 7.88 7.73
N ILE A 50 -0.17 7.89 7.67
CA ILE A 50 0.61 8.13 6.46
C ILE A 50 1.09 6.77 5.93
N PRO A 51 0.71 6.38 4.70
CA PRO A 51 1.19 5.15 4.09
C PRO A 51 2.67 5.28 3.71
N VAL A 52 3.50 4.39 4.26
CA VAL A 52 4.94 4.37 3.98
C VAL A 52 5.17 3.56 2.70
N LEU A 53 4.98 4.20 1.55
CA LEU A 53 5.16 3.59 0.22
C LEU A 53 6.62 3.61 -0.23
N LEU A 54 7.52 3.11 0.62
CA LEU A 54 8.94 2.97 0.32
C LEU A 54 9.25 1.48 0.09
N ALA A 55 10.00 1.17 -0.97
CA ALA A 55 10.38 -0.22 -1.27
C ALA A 55 11.17 -0.87 -0.13
N ASP A 56 12.02 -0.10 0.56
CA ASP A 56 12.83 -0.58 1.69
C ASP A 56 11.98 -0.88 2.95
N GLU A 57 10.90 -0.14 3.15
CA GLU A 57 9.97 -0.30 4.29
C GLU A 57 8.87 -1.33 3.99
N SER A 58 8.85 -1.91 2.79
CA SER A 58 7.91 -2.97 2.46
C SER A 58 8.30 -4.26 3.18
N ARG A 59 7.31 -4.91 3.79
CA ARG A 59 7.50 -6.24 4.39
C ARG A 59 6.95 -7.32 3.46
N PRO A 60 7.62 -8.47 3.33
CA PRO A 60 7.03 -9.63 2.69
C PRO A 60 5.84 -10.12 3.51
N VAL A 61 4.86 -10.67 2.81
CA VAL A 61 3.64 -11.26 3.37
C VAL A 61 3.71 -12.77 3.20
N THR A 62 3.45 -13.52 4.27
CA THR A 62 3.45 -14.99 4.22
C THR A 62 2.25 -15.51 3.43
N ASP A 63 2.26 -16.79 3.02
CA ASP A 63 1.12 -17.38 2.30
C ASP A 63 -0.19 -17.37 3.12
N GLU A 64 -0.09 -17.52 4.44
CA GLU A 64 -1.24 -17.41 5.36
C GLU A 64 -1.79 -15.99 5.38
N GLU A 65 -0.93 -14.99 5.60
CA GLU A 65 -1.33 -13.58 5.58
C GLU A 65 -1.87 -13.17 4.20
N HIS A 66 -1.26 -13.66 3.12
CA HIS A 66 -1.71 -13.38 1.76
C HIS A 66 -3.16 -13.84 1.55
N THR A 67 -3.48 -15.05 2.00
CA THR A 67 -4.82 -15.61 1.90
C THR A 67 -5.80 -14.81 2.75
N ALA A 68 -5.40 -14.44 3.97
CA ALA A 68 -6.21 -13.60 4.86
C ALA A 68 -6.45 -12.20 4.28
N PHE A 69 -5.45 -11.58 3.64
CA PHE A 69 -5.58 -10.26 3.01
C PHE A 69 -6.43 -10.30 1.75
N LEU A 70 -6.30 -11.35 0.93
CA LEU A 70 -7.17 -11.56 -0.23
C LEU A 70 -8.64 -11.75 0.14
N ALA A 71 -8.92 -12.33 1.32
CA ALA A 71 -10.29 -12.47 1.82
C ALA A 71 -10.88 -11.14 2.34
N GLN A 72 -10.04 -10.13 2.62
CA GLN A 72 -10.47 -8.82 3.12
C GLN A 72 -10.72 -7.79 2.02
N ALA A 73 -10.07 -7.93 0.87
CA ALA A 73 -10.11 -6.97 -0.24
C ALA A 73 -11.19 -7.30 -1.27
#